data_AF-A0A946CY30-F1
#
_entry.id   AF-A0A946CY30-F1
#
_cell.length_a   1.000
_cell.length_b   1.000
_cell.length_c   1.000
_cell.angle_alpha   90.00
_cell.angle_beta   90.00
_cell.angle_gamma   90.00
#
_symmetry.space_group_name_H-M   'P 1'
#
loop_
_entity.id
_entity.type
_entity.pdbx_description
1 polymer ?
#
loop_
_entity_poly.entity_id
_entity_poly.type
_entity_poly.pdbx_seq_one_letter_code
_entity_poly.pdbx_strand_id
1 'polypeptide(L)'
;PRQELLIAVAGPAVNLAIAIVLYLALRVFGSAMSIETTFVPQANVLSMLMWINVGLVLFNMVPAFPMDGGRVLRAALATQMEYRTATHIASLLGQGLALVFGIYGLFYGFWTLPLISVFVFMAARQEVQHVMERG
;
A
#
# COMPACT_ATOMS: atom_id res chain seq x y z
N PRO A 1 12.18 -4.41 15.61
CA PRO A 1 12.27 -4.63 14.15
C PRO A 1 11.60 -5.92 13.62
N ARG A 2 11.95 -7.13 14.10
CA ARG A 2 11.39 -8.40 13.54
C ARG A 2 9.88 -8.56 13.73
N GLN A 3 9.35 -8.23 14.90
CA GLN A 3 7.90 -8.26 15.15
C GLN A 3 7.14 -7.25 14.30
N GLU A 4 7.67 -6.02 14.16
CA GLU A 4 7.07 -5.01 13.27
C GLU A 4 7.04 -5.44 11.81
N LEU A 5 8.10 -6.11 11.33
CA LEU A 5 8.15 -6.65 9.97
C LEU A 5 7.06 -7.70 9.74
N LEU A 6 6.87 -8.63 10.69
CA LEU A 6 5.83 -9.65 10.62
C LEU A 6 4.42 -9.02 10.60
N ILE A 7 4.19 -8.02 11.45
CA ILE A 7 2.90 -7.31 11.51
C ILE A 7 2.65 -6.53 10.20
N ALA A 8 3.67 -5.85 9.66
CA ALA A 8 3.56 -5.09 8.42
C ALA A 8 3.27 -5.99 7.20
N VAL A 9 3.83 -7.20 7.16
CA VAL A 9 3.58 -8.14 6.06
C VAL A 9 2.22 -8.85 6.20
N ALA A 10 1.66 -8.93 7.42
CA ALA A 10 0.40 -9.63 7.66
C ALA A 10 -0.78 -9.03 6.88
N GLY A 11 -0.90 -7.70 6.80
CA GLY A 11 -1.96 -7.02 6.04
C GLY A 11 -1.95 -7.41 4.54
N PRO A 12 -0.86 -7.15 3.81
CA PRO A 12 -0.69 -7.59 2.42
C PRO A 12 -0.86 -9.10 2.24
N ALA A 13 -0.39 -9.93 3.18
CA ALA A 13 -0.53 -11.38 3.09
C ALA A 13 -2.00 -11.82 3.16
N VAL A 14 -2.83 -11.19 4.01
CA VAL A 14 -4.27 -11.46 4.08
C VAL A 14 -4.97 -11.05 2.79
N ASN A 15 -4.69 -9.85 2.27
CA ASN A 15 -5.29 -9.40 1.01
C ASN A 15 -4.89 -10.31 -0.16
N LEU A 16 -3.62 -10.77 -0.19
CA LEU A 16 -3.15 -11.73 -1.18
C LEU A 16 -3.86 -13.08 -1.06
N ALA A 17 -4.04 -13.59 0.17
CA ALA A 17 -4.76 -14.83 0.41
C ALA A 17 -6.23 -14.73 -0.05
N ILE A 18 -6.91 -13.60 0.25
CA ILE A 18 -8.27 -13.34 -0.22
C ILE A 18 -8.31 -13.31 -1.75
N ALA A 19 -7.38 -12.61 -2.41
CA ALA A 19 -7.31 -12.56 -3.86
C ALA A 19 -7.11 -13.96 -4.49
N ILE A 20 -6.26 -14.81 -3.90
CA ILE A 20 -6.05 -16.19 -4.35
C ILE A 20 -7.32 -17.02 -4.20
N VAL A 21 -8.01 -16.94 -3.05
CA VAL A 21 -9.26 -17.67 -2.81
C VAL A 21 -10.35 -17.23 -3.79
N LEU A 22 -10.50 -15.93 -4.02
CA LEU A 22 -11.47 -15.39 -4.98
C LEU A 22 -11.14 -15.81 -6.42
N TYR A 23 -9.86 -15.83 -6.79
CA TYR A 23 -9.42 -16.33 -8.09
C TYR A 23 -9.80 -17.81 -8.27
N LEU A 24 -9.53 -18.66 -7.27
CA LEU A 24 -9.91 -20.08 -7.32
C LEU A 24 -11.44 -20.26 -7.36
N ALA A 25 -12.19 -19.49 -6.59
CA ALA A 25 -13.66 -19.51 -6.60
C ALA A 25 -14.21 -19.13 -7.98
N LEU A 26 -13.65 -18.11 -8.63
CA LEU A 26 -14.02 -17.73 -10.00
C LEU A 26 -13.71 -18.85 -11.01
N ARG A 27 -12.61 -19.59 -10.83
CA ARG A 27 -12.27 -20.73 -11.70
C ARG A 27 -13.20 -21.93 -11.54
N VAL A 28 -13.70 -22.18 -10.33
CA VAL A 28 -14.56 -23.34 -10.02
C VAL A 28 -16.03 -23.04 -10.27
N PHE A 29 -16.54 -21.91 -9.79
CA PHE A 29 -17.95 -21.54 -9.85
C PHE A 29 -18.29 -20.66 -11.06
N GLY A 30 -17.28 -20.07 -11.71
CA GLY A 30 -17.47 -19.21 -12.87
C GLY A 30 -17.62 -19.96 -14.18
N SER A 31 -18.26 -21.15 -14.20
CA SER A 31 -18.42 -22.02 -15.39
C SER A 31 -19.27 -21.43 -16.54
N ALA A 32 -19.48 -20.12 -16.56
CA ALA A 32 -20.02 -19.34 -17.69
C ALA A 32 -19.24 -18.04 -17.96
N MET A 33 -18.15 -17.80 -17.22
CA MET A 33 -17.36 -16.57 -17.26
C MET A 33 -16.14 -16.83 -18.14
N SER A 34 -16.12 -16.26 -19.34
CA SER A 34 -14.95 -16.30 -20.23
C SER A 34 -13.73 -15.72 -19.49
N ILE A 35 -12.53 -16.21 -19.79
CA ILE A 35 -11.28 -15.66 -19.23
C ILE A 35 -11.23 -14.14 -19.42
N GLU A 36 -11.79 -13.63 -20.53
CA GLU A 36 -11.90 -12.20 -20.83
C GLU A 36 -12.67 -11.40 -19.77
N THR A 37 -13.74 -11.95 -19.18
CA THR A 37 -14.53 -11.26 -18.15
C THR A 37 -13.88 -11.31 -16.76
N THR A 38 -12.89 -12.18 -16.54
CA THR A 38 -12.13 -12.23 -15.28
C THR A 38 -11.19 -11.02 -15.12
N PHE A 39 -10.72 -10.46 -16.24
CA PHE A 39 -9.85 -9.28 -16.27
C PHE A 39 -10.63 -7.95 -16.39
N VAL A 40 -11.96 -8.01 -16.47
CA VAL A 40 -12.82 -6.82 -16.42
C VAL A 40 -13.32 -6.65 -14.98
N PRO A 41 -12.86 -5.63 -14.24
CA PRO A 41 -13.22 -5.42 -12.83
C PRO A 41 -14.72 -5.27 -12.57
N GLN A 42 -15.51 -4.96 -13.62
CA GLN A 42 -16.95 -4.68 -13.54
C GLN A 42 -17.83 -5.85 -13.96
N ALA A 43 -17.26 -7.00 -14.35
CA ALA A 43 -18.06 -8.13 -14.85
C ALA A 43 -18.84 -8.85 -13.74
N ASN A 44 -18.31 -8.93 -12.52
CA ASN A 44 -18.97 -9.53 -11.35
C ASN A 44 -18.37 -8.99 -10.04
N VAL A 45 -19.17 -8.92 -8.98
CA VAL A 45 -18.74 -8.57 -7.61
C VAL A 45 -17.52 -9.38 -7.16
N LEU A 46 -17.44 -10.68 -7.47
CA LEU A 46 -16.26 -11.50 -7.11
C LEU A 46 -14.97 -11.04 -7.80
N SER A 47 -15.03 -10.69 -9.10
CA SER A 47 -13.84 -10.20 -9.82
C SER A 47 -13.46 -8.81 -9.34
N MET A 48 -14.43 -7.95 -9.04
CA MET A 48 -14.20 -6.64 -8.42
C MET A 48 -13.47 -6.77 -7.07
N LEU A 49 -13.96 -7.65 -6.18
CA LEU A 49 -13.34 -7.88 -4.87
C LEU A 49 -11.92 -8.44 -5.00
N MET A 50 -11.68 -9.33 -5.96
CA MET A 50 -10.34 -9.85 -6.24
C MET A 50 -9.39 -8.71 -6.63
N TRP A 51 -9.79 -7.88 -7.60
CA TRP A 51 -8.96 -6.76 -8.08
C TRP A 51 -8.74 -5.68 -7.02
N ILE A 52 -9.73 -5.41 -6.17
CA ILE A 52 -9.57 -4.53 -5.01
C ILE A 52 -8.49 -5.09 -4.08
N ASN A 53 -8.54 -6.36 -3.73
CA ASN A 53 -7.53 -6.98 -2.85
C ASN A 53 -6.14 -6.96 -3.48
N VAL A 54 -6.01 -7.26 -4.77
CA VAL A 54 -4.73 -7.13 -5.50
C VAL A 54 -4.23 -5.68 -5.47
N GLY A 55 -5.10 -4.71 -5.73
CA GLY A 55 -4.77 -3.29 -5.63
C GLY A 55 -4.30 -2.89 -4.23
N LEU A 56 -4.96 -3.40 -3.18
CA LEU A 56 -4.56 -3.17 -1.79
C LEU A 56 -3.19 -3.78 -1.48
N VAL A 57 -2.87 -4.97 -1.99
CA VAL A 57 -1.52 -5.57 -1.84
C VAL A 57 -0.47 -4.66 -2.49
N LEU A 58 -0.70 -4.26 -3.73
CA LEU A 58 0.25 -3.42 -4.48
C LEU A 58 0.47 -2.07 -3.80
N PHE A 59 -0.62 -1.41 -3.39
CA PHE A 59 -0.55 -0.13 -2.69
C PHE A 59 0.15 -0.28 -1.32
N ASN A 60 -0.23 -1.26 -0.51
CA ASN A 60 0.37 -1.45 0.81
C ASN A 60 1.83 -1.89 0.74
N MET A 61 2.33 -2.46 -0.36
CA MET A 61 3.73 -2.85 -0.51
C MET A 61 4.63 -1.78 -1.11
N VAL A 62 4.11 -0.58 -1.40
CA VAL A 62 4.96 0.56 -1.78
C VAL A 62 5.90 0.91 -0.61
N PRO A 63 7.23 1.05 -0.85
CA PRO A 63 8.23 1.25 0.20
C PRO A 63 8.25 2.69 0.72
N ALA A 64 7.15 3.16 1.28
CA ALA A 64 6.96 4.52 1.75
C ALA A 64 5.89 4.61 2.85
N PHE A 65 6.09 5.48 3.84
CA PHE A 65 5.03 5.77 4.81
C PHE A 65 3.87 6.54 4.16
N PRO A 66 2.62 6.37 4.65
CA PRO A 66 2.19 5.59 5.82
C PRO A 66 1.91 4.10 5.55
N MET A 67 2.23 3.61 4.36
CA MET A 67 1.87 2.26 3.90
C MET A 67 2.68 1.18 4.64
N ASP A 68 2.19 -0.05 4.64
CA ASP A 68 2.85 -1.18 5.31
C ASP A 68 4.27 -1.43 4.76
N GLY A 69 4.49 -1.21 3.47
CA GLY A 69 5.78 -1.30 2.80
C GLY A 69 6.79 -0.28 3.33
N GLY A 70 6.32 0.87 3.83
CA GLY A 70 7.14 1.82 4.57
C GLY A 70 7.65 1.24 5.90
N ARG A 71 6.82 0.47 6.61
CA ARG A 71 7.21 -0.25 7.84
C ARG A 71 8.18 -1.39 7.53
N VAL A 72 7.95 -2.13 6.44
CA VAL A 72 8.86 -3.16 5.94
C VAL A 72 10.22 -2.56 5.61
N LEU A 73 10.24 -1.48 4.82
CA LEU A 73 11.47 -0.76 4.47
C LEU A 73 12.19 -0.24 5.72
N ARG A 74 11.48 0.40 6.65
CA ARG A 74 12.03 0.88 7.92
C ARG A 74 12.68 -0.26 8.69
N ALA A 75 11.99 -1.40 8.85
CA ALA A 75 12.51 -2.54 9.58
C ALA A 75 13.76 -3.14 8.91
N ALA A 76 13.81 -3.15 7.58
CA ALA A 76 14.98 -3.57 6.82
C ALA A 76 16.16 -2.60 7.00
N LEU A 77 15.94 -1.30 6.85
CA LEU A 77 16.97 -0.27 7.06
C LEU A 77 17.51 -0.27 8.50
N ALA A 78 16.63 -0.44 9.49
CA ALA A 78 16.99 -0.50 10.90
C ALA A 78 17.89 -1.69 11.29
N THR A 79 18.20 -2.61 10.35
CA THR A 79 19.24 -3.64 10.55
C THR A 79 20.65 -3.11 10.37
N GLN A 80 20.82 -2.01 9.63
CA GLN A 80 22.13 -1.42 9.29
C GLN A 80 22.31 0.00 9.82
N MET A 81 21.24 0.65 10.28
CA MET A 81 21.29 2.01 10.82
C MET A 81 20.34 2.19 12.02
N GLU A 82 20.44 3.33 12.69
CA GLU A 82 19.57 3.68 13.80
C GLU A 82 18.10 3.71 13.36
N TYR A 83 17.21 3.21 14.22
CA TYR A 83 15.77 3.13 13.97
C TYR A 83 15.15 4.50 13.63
N ARG A 84 15.62 5.58 14.25
CA ARG A 84 15.19 6.96 13.97
C ARG A 84 15.55 7.38 12.55
N THR A 85 16.77 7.10 12.11
CA THR A 85 17.25 7.37 10.75
C THR A 85 16.47 6.55 9.72
N ALA A 86 16.25 5.27 9.99
CA ALA A 86 15.43 4.41 9.13
C ALA A 86 13.99 4.93 8.97
N THR A 87 13.38 5.40 10.07
CA THR A 87 12.04 6.01 10.04
C THR A 87 12.02 7.29 9.20
N HIS A 88 13.04 8.13 9.37
CA HIS A 88 13.16 9.39 8.62
C HIS A 88 13.28 9.14 7.11
N ILE A 89 14.09 8.17 6.68
CA ILE A 89 14.23 7.81 5.26
C ILE A 89 12.91 7.30 4.68
N ALA A 90 12.23 6.38 5.37
CA ALA A 90 10.95 5.85 4.91
C ALA A 90 9.84 6.94 4.86
N SER A 91 9.91 7.93 5.74
CA SER A 91 9.00 9.08 5.73
C SER A 91 9.29 10.04 4.59
N LEU A 92 10.58 10.32 4.31
CA LEU A 92 10.98 11.15 3.18
C LEU A 92 10.52 10.56 1.84
N LEU A 93 10.60 9.24 1.68
CA LEU A 93 10.08 8.56 0.49
C LEU A 93 8.57 8.74 0.33
N GLY A 94 7.81 8.64 1.43
CA GLY A 94 6.36 8.90 1.43
C GLY A 94 6.01 10.35 1.11
N GLN A 95 6.71 11.30 1.71
CA GLN A 95 6.55 12.72 1.43
C GLN A 95 6.89 13.07 -0.02
N GLY A 96 7.98 12.49 -0.56
CA GLY A 96 8.39 12.66 -1.95
C GLY A 96 7.36 12.10 -2.93
N LEU A 97 6.88 10.88 -2.70
CA LEU A 97 5.82 10.28 -3.53
C LEU A 97 4.52 11.08 -3.47
N ALA A 98 4.10 11.51 -2.28
CA ALA A 98 2.92 12.35 -2.11
C ALA A 98 3.05 13.66 -2.89
N LEU A 99 4.20 14.33 -2.82
CA LEU A 99 4.47 15.55 -3.57
C LEU A 99 4.39 15.31 -5.09
N VAL A 100 5.04 14.25 -5.59
CA VAL A 100 5.00 13.88 -7.01
C VAL A 100 3.58 13.62 -7.48
N PHE A 101 2.80 12.81 -6.75
CA PHE A 101 1.41 12.54 -7.10
C PHE A 101 0.50 13.77 -6.98
N GLY A 102 0.78 14.67 -6.05
CA GLY A 102 0.01 15.89 -5.87
C GLY A 102 0.24 16.86 -7.01
N ILE A 103 1.51 17.07 -7.38
CA ILE A 103 1.89 17.87 -8.55
C ILE A 103 1.29 17.26 -9.82
N TYR A 104 1.45 15.96 -10.02
CA TYR A 104 0.86 15.24 -11.14
C TYR A 104 -0.66 15.44 -11.20
N GLY A 105 -1.36 15.30 -10.07
CA GLY A 105 -2.80 15.52 -9.99
C GLY A 105 -3.23 16.92 -10.40
N LEU A 106 -2.47 17.95 -10.02
CA LEU A 106 -2.74 19.33 -10.42
C LEU A 106 -2.55 19.55 -11.93
N PHE A 107 -1.47 19.01 -12.51
CA PHE A 107 -1.16 19.18 -13.95
C PHE A 107 -2.16 18.48 -14.87
N TYR A 108 -2.68 17.31 -14.46
CA TYR A 108 -3.59 16.51 -15.27
C TYR A 108 -5.07 16.66 -14.90
N GLY A 109 -5.41 17.57 -13.98
CA GLY A 109 -6.80 17.86 -13.60
C GLY A 109 -7.46 16.83 -12.68
N PHE A 110 -6.69 15.90 -12.10
CA PHE A 110 -7.18 14.94 -11.10
C PHE A 110 -7.26 15.60 -9.72
N TRP A 111 -8.30 16.40 -9.49
CA TRP A 111 -8.47 17.21 -8.27
C TRP A 111 -8.49 16.41 -6.96
N THR A 112 -8.79 15.11 -7.00
CA THR A 112 -8.73 14.22 -5.81
C THR A 112 -7.30 13.85 -5.41
N LEU A 113 -6.38 13.72 -6.36
CA LEU A 113 -5.00 13.31 -6.08
C LEU A 113 -4.25 14.30 -5.18
N PRO A 114 -4.28 15.63 -5.40
CA PRO A 114 -3.66 16.60 -4.49
C PRO A 114 -4.20 16.51 -3.06
N LEU A 115 -5.50 16.26 -2.89
CA LEU A 115 -6.11 16.09 -1.56
C LEU A 115 -5.57 14.84 -0.85
N ILE A 116 -5.52 13.71 -1.56
CA ILE A 116 -4.95 12.46 -1.03
C ILE A 116 -3.46 12.64 -0.73
N SER A 117 -2.72 13.31 -1.61
CA SER A 117 -1.30 13.61 -1.42
C SER A 117 -1.03 14.41 -0.16
N VAL A 118 -1.82 15.44 0.14
CA VAL A 118 -1.69 16.20 1.39
C VAL A 118 -1.89 15.29 2.59
N PHE A 119 -2.90 14.42 2.58
CA PHE A 119 -3.13 13.44 3.64
C PHE A 119 -1.96 12.46 3.81
N VAL A 120 -1.48 11.87 2.72
CA VAL A 120 -0.35 10.93 2.72
C VAL A 120 0.93 11.62 3.25
N PHE A 121 1.18 12.86 2.82
CA PHE A 121 2.32 13.64 3.27
C PHE A 121 2.27 13.93 4.78
N MET A 122 1.11 14.31 5.31
CA MET A 122 0.92 14.53 6.74
C MET A 122 1.08 13.23 7.53
N ALA A 123 0.47 12.13 7.07
CA ALA A 123 0.58 10.83 7.73
C ALA A 123 2.04 10.33 7.77
N ALA A 124 2.80 10.52 6.70
CA ALA A 124 4.22 10.20 6.68
C ALA A 124 5.04 11.03 7.68
N ARG A 125 4.71 12.31 7.86
CA ARG A 125 5.37 13.18 8.85
C ARG A 125 5.05 12.80 10.30
N GLN A 126 3.81 12.42 10.57
CA GLN A 126 3.37 11.99 11.91
C GLN A 126 4.18 10.80 12.42
N GLU A 127 4.54 9.86 11.54
CA GLU A 127 5.34 8.70 11.93
C GLU A 127 6.74 9.10 12.46
N VAL A 128 7.36 10.13 11.89
CA VAL A 128 8.66 10.64 12.37
C VAL A 128 8.49 11.30 13.73
N GLN A 129 7.47 12.15 13.89
CA GLN A 129 7.20 12.86 15.15
C GLN A 129 6.96 11.87 16.29
N HIS A 130 6.15 10.84 16.08
CA HIS A 130 5.88 9.82 17.09
C HIS A 130 7.11 9.04 17.54
N VAL A 131 8.06 8.77 16.63
CA VAL A 131 9.32 8.12 17.00
C VAL A 131 10.26 9.08 17.73
N MET A 132 10.25 10.36 17.36
CA MET A 132 11.09 11.39 17.97
C MET A 132 10.65 11.75 19.41
N GLU A 133 9.35 11.66 19.71
CA GLU A 133 8.81 11.91 21.06
C GLU A 133 9.04 10.75 22.04
N ARG A 134 9.33 9.54 21.51
CA ARG A 134 9.48 8.30 22.28
C ARG A 134 10.92 7.90 22.56
N GLY A 135 11.90 8.58 21.99
CA GLY A 135 13.33 8.31 22.16
C GLY A 135 14.05 9.46 22.83
#